data_AF-A0A945ZPW0-F1
#
_entry.id   AF-A0A945ZPW0-F1
#
_cell.length_a   1.000
_cell.length_b   1.000
_cell.length_c   1.000
_cell.angle_alpha   90.00
_cell.angle_beta   90.00
_cell.angle_gamma   90.00
#
_symmetry.space_group_name_H-M   'P 1'
#
loop_
_entity.id
_entity.type
_entity.pdbx_description
1 polymer ?
#
loop_
_entity_poly.entity_id
_entity_poly.type
_entity_poly.pdbx_seq_one_letter_code
_entity_poly.pdbx_strand_id
1 'polypeptide(L)'
;MNFRISITLFFGAILLAGCSNVTFEEPMPQQRRNLKDFPDKWQGTWSDNENLTLVIHPTSFYDENSPADSMVIGTDVLIRRFHGYLVLNQIGDNGQYQVVLARRWKDEIKVYAFDSNEAAMAVWREVLHGSFEARSENPLEKETYILKPENNLAFRQLLMNGGITLSSTLVRKDERAGLKPA
;
A
#
# COMPACT_ATOMS: atom_id res chain seq x y z
N MET A 1 0.30 16.97 45.82
CA MET A 1 -0.54 17.92 45.05
C MET A 1 0.42 18.75 44.20
N ASN A 2 0.66 18.55 42.91
CA ASN A 2 -0.07 17.88 41.84
C ASN A 2 0.94 17.19 40.90
N PHE A 3 0.83 15.88 40.72
CA PHE A 3 1.57 15.14 39.71
C PHE A 3 0.85 15.38 38.38
N ARG A 4 1.34 16.35 37.59
CA ARG A 4 0.86 16.57 36.23
C ARG A 4 1.34 15.41 35.37
N ILE A 5 0.51 14.35 35.31
CA ILE A 5 0.63 13.29 34.33
C ILE A 5 0.30 13.95 32.98
N SER A 6 1.33 14.46 32.30
CA SER A 6 1.24 14.73 30.87
C SER A 6 1.13 13.38 30.19
N ILE A 7 -0.11 12.93 29.97
CA ILE A 7 -0.43 11.89 29.00
C ILE A 7 -0.14 12.54 27.65
N THR A 8 1.13 12.49 27.23
CA THR A 8 1.48 12.72 25.83
C THR A 8 0.92 11.52 25.09
N LEU A 9 -0.29 11.71 24.57
CA LEU A 9 -1.02 10.79 23.73
C LEU A 9 -0.07 10.36 22.60
N PHE A 10 0.42 9.12 22.67
CA PHE A 10 1.20 8.48 21.63
C PHE A 10 0.21 8.13 20.50
N PHE A 11 -0.18 9.12 19.71
CA PHE A 11 -0.90 8.93 18.45
C PHE A 11 0.04 9.36 17.33
N GLY A 12 0.87 8.42 16.91
CA GLY A 12 1.80 8.59 15.81
C GLY A 12 2.25 7.23 15.33
N ALA A 13 1.31 6.45 14.78
CA ALA A 13 1.58 5.19 14.07
C ALA A 13 0.35 4.63 13.31
N ILE A 14 -0.55 5.45 12.75
CA ILE A 14 -1.71 4.90 12.02
C ILE A 14 -2.04 5.68 10.77
N LEU A 15 -1.16 5.70 9.76
CA LEU A 15 -1.60 6.06 8.41
C LEU A 15 -1.06 5.21 7.27
N LEU A 16 -0.25 4.16 7.53
CA LEU A 16 0.07 3.13 6.52
C LEU A 16 0.17 1.70 7.08
N ALA A 17 -0.30 1.45 8.31
CA ALA A 17 -0.68 0.09 8.71
C ALA A 17 -2.00 -0.24 8.00
N GLY A 18 -1.94 -0.40 6.67
CA GLY A 18 -2.98 -1.13 5.97
C GLY A 18 -3.11 -2.45 6.71
N CYS A 19 -4.31 -2.76 7.22
CA CYS A 19 -4.67 -4.04 7.80
C CYS A 19 -4.62 -5.19 6.75
N SER A 20 -3.67 -5.14 5.82
CA SER A 20 -3.24 -6.28 5.03
C SER A 20 -2.52 -7.19 6.00
N ASN A 21 -3.26 -8.19 6.47
CA ASN A 21 -2.70 -9.34 7.15
C ASN A 21 -1.97 -10.26 6.16
N VAL A 22 -1.36 -9.70 5.11
CA VAL A 22 -0.72 -10.42 4.01
C VAL A 22 0.61 -9.77 3.67
N THR A 23 1.65 -10.60 3.61
CA THR A 23 3.03 -10.20 3.35
C THR A 23 3.69 -11.12 2.33
N PHE A 24 4.88 -10.73 1.87
CA PHE A 24 5.71 -11.46 0.90
C PHE A 24 7.14 -11.56 1.42
N GLU A 25 7.85 -12.65 1.11
CA GLU A 25 9.27 -12.81 1.51
C GLU A 25 10.22 -11.93 0.68
N GLU A 26 9.84 -11.66 -0.56
CA GLU A 26 10.61 -10.84 -1.49
C GLU A 26 9.76 -9.66 -1.99
N PRO A 27 10.38 -8.55 -2.42
CA PRO A 27 9.65 -7.47 -3.05
C PRO A 27 9.06 -7.95 -4.38
N MET A 28 7.81 -7.57 -4.63
CA MET A 28 7.02 -7.92 -5.81
C MET A 28 6.96 -6.80 -6.85
N PRO A 29 6.78 -7.13 -8.13
CA PRO A 29 7.13 -8.42 -8.75
C PRO A 29 8.62 -8.75 -8.60
N GLN A 30 8.98 -10.04 -8.53
CA GLN A 30 10.35 -10.52 -8.36
C GLN A 30 11.28 -10.05 -9.48
N GLN A 31 12.53 -9.71 -9.11
CA GLN A 31 13.62 -9.38 -10.03
C GLN A 31 13.30 -8.28 -11.06
N ARG A 32 12.43 -7.33 -10.70
CA ARG A 32 12.12 -6.17 -11.55
C ARG A 32 12.84 -4.94 -11.07
N ARG A 33 13.16 -4.05 -12.01
CA ARG A 33 13.85 -2.79 -11.73
C ARG A 33 12.98 -1.88 -10.86
N ASN A 34 13.56 -1.37 -9.78
CA ASN A 34 12.94 -0.34 -8.96
C ASN A 34 12.92 0.99 -9.72
N LEU A 35 11.83 1.74 -9.59
CA LEU A 35 11.77 3.13 -9.97
C LEU A 35 12.57 3.97 -8.98
N LYS A 36 13.16 5.05 -9.47
CA LYS A 36 13.79 6.08 -8.62
C LYS A 36 12.79 7.17 -8.24
N ASP A 37 11.82 7.41 -9.12
CA ASP A 37 10.82 8.46 -8.98
C ASP A 37 9.43 7.95 -9.36
N PHE A 38 8.40 8.54 -8.76
CA PHE A 38 7.03 8.45 -9.25
C PHE A 38 6.94 9.05 -10.65
N PRO A 39 6.21 8.39 -11.58
CA PRO A 39 5.99 8.97 -12.90
C PRO A 39 5.20 10.28 -12.78
N ASP A 40 5.53 11.31 -13.57
CA ASP A 40 4.95 12.67 -13.46
C ASP A 40 3.43 12.71 -13.32
N LYS A 41 2.73 11.85 -14.06
CA LYS A 41 1.26 11.78 -14.04
C LYS A 41 0.67 11.34 -12.69
N TRP A 42 1.47 10.74 -11.81
CA TRP A 42 1.10 10.33 -10.46
C TRP A 42 1.38 11.41 -9.42
N GLN A 43 2.26 12.36 -9.73
CA GLN A 43 2.61 13.42 -8.80
C GLN A 43 1.43 14.40 -8.60
N GLY A 44 1.45 15.08 -7.46
CA GLY A 44 0.42 16.01 -7.00
C GLY A 44 -0.41 15.46 -5.84
N THR A 45 -1.51 16.14 -5.54
CA THR A 45 -2.36 15.86 -4.39
C THR A 45 -3.60 15.06 -4.80
N TRP A 46 -3.90 14.02 -4.02
CA TRP A 46 -5.00 13.08 -4.26
C TRP A 46 -5.77 12.87 -2.97
N SER A 47 -7.08 12.68 -3.03
CA SER A 47 -7.89 12.46 -1.82
C SER A 47 -9.00 11.46 -2.06
N ASP A 48 -9.35 10.69 -1.03
CA ASP A 48 -10.59 9.89 -1.01
C ASP A 48 -11.84 10.73 -0.72
N ASN A 49 -11.67 12.04 -0.47
CA ASN A 49 -12.69 12.99 -0.02
C ASN A 49 -13.29 12.67 1.37
N GLU A 50 -12.64 11.79 2.12
CA GLU A 50 -13.04 11.42 3.48
C GLU A 50 -11.95 11.86 4.45
N ASN A 51 -10.90 11.05 4.59
CA ASN A 51 -9.91 11.19 5.65
C ASN A 51 -8.47 11.22 5.14
N LEU A 52 -8.21 10.76 3.90
CA LEU A 52 -6.88 10.69 3.32
C LEU A 52 -6.69 11.79 2.28
N THR A 53 -5.63 12.60 2.43
CA THR A 53 -5.13 13.45 1.36
C THR A 53 -3.67 13.10 1.10
N LEU A 54 -3.42 12.29 0.09
CA LEU A 54 -2.10 11.82 -0.30
C LEU A 54 -1.39 12.86 -1.19
N VAL A 55 -0.23 13.34 -0.75
CA VAL A 55 0.66 14.20 -1.54
C VAL A 55 1.79 13.34 -2.11
N ILE A 56 1.93 13.31 -3.43
CA ILE A 56 2.96 12.53 -4.14
C ILE A 56 3.96 13.48 -4.80
N HIS A 57 5.20 13.43 -4.36
CA HIS A 57 6.36 14.08 -4.96
C HIS A 57 7.15 13.09 -5.84
N PRO A 58 8.18 13.54 -6.59
CA PRO A 58 8.98 12.63 -7.40
C PRO A 58 9.56 11.46 -6.58
N THR A 59 10.18 11.72 -5.42
CA THR A 59 10.91 10.70 -4.65
C THR A 59 10.23 10.31 -3.34
N SER A 60 9.09 10.91 -3.00
CA SER A 60 8.42 10.67 -1.72
C SER A 60 6.92 10.87 -1.80
N PHE A 61 6.20 10.41 -0.77
CA PHE A 61 4.78 10.68 -0.58
C PHE A 61 4.41 10.64 0.90
N TYR A 62 3.33 11.33 1.27
CA TYR A 62 2.81 11.38 2.63
C TYR A 62 1.32 11.71 2.64
N ASP A 63 0.63 11.43 3.75
CA ASP A 63 -0.69 12.00 4.00
C ASP A 63 -0.53 13.44 4.50
N GLU A 64 -1.22 14.40 3.90
CA GLU A 64 -1.26 15.82 4.28
C GLU A 64 -1.59 16.02 5.76
N ASN A 65 -2.37 15.11 6.35
CA ASN A 65 -2.70 15.13 7.79
C ASN A 65 -1.55 14.64 8.69
N SER A 66 -0.58 13.91 8.14
CA SER A 66 0.61 13.41 8.85
C SER A 66 1.88 13.51 7.98
N PRO A 67 2.36 14.72 7.69
CA PRO A 67 3.52 14.92 6.82
C PRO A 67 4.83 14.37 7.42
N ALA A 68 4.87 14.15 8.74
CA ALA A 68 6.01 13.53 9.40
C ALA A 68 6.17 12.04 9.04
N ASP A 69 5.10 11.37 8.61
CA ASP A 69 5.10 9.95 8.20
C ASP A 69 5.43 9.79 6.70
N SER A 70 6.30 10.67 6.19
CA SER A 70 6.69 10.69 4.78
C SER A 70 7.52 9.47 4.41
N MET A 71 7.10 8.79 3.33
CA MET A 71 7.77 7.62 2.78
C MET A 71 8.64 8.01 1.59
N VAL A 72 9.90 7.60 1.58
CA VAL A 72 10.90 7.91 0.56
C VAL A 72 11.23 6.67 -0.28
N ILE A 73 11.24 6.84 -1.61
CA ILE A 73 11.59 5.78 -2.56
C ILE A 73 13.06 5.39 -2.40
N GLY A 74 13.31 4.09 -2.27
CA GLY A 74 14.64 3.51 -2.13
C GLY A 74 15.16 3.48 -0.70
N THR A 75 14.48 4.17 0.22
CA THR A 75 14.77 4.14 1.66
C THR A 75 13.68 3.35 2.38
N ASP A 76 12.44 3.84 2.34
CA ASP A 76 11.32 3.25 3.08
C ASP A 76 10.51 2.29 2.21
N VAL A 77 10.44 2.57 0.91
CA VAL A 77 9.66 1.78 -0.05
C VAL A 77 10.39 1.50 -1.35
N LEU A 78 10.08 0.36 -1.98
CA LEU A 78 10.50 0.04 -3.34
C LEU A 78 9.31 0.07 -4.28
N ILE A 79 9.40 0.86 -5.36
CA ILE A 79 8.32 0.97 -6.35
C ILE A 79 8.71 0.26 -7.64
N ARG A 80 7.81 -0.58 -8.16
CA ARG A 80 7.99 -1.34 -9.41
C ARG A 80 6.78 -1.18 -10.32
N ARG A 81 6.98 -1.29 -11.64
CA ARG A 81 5.87 -1.35 -12.61
C ARG A 81 5.54 -2.80 -12.94
N PHE A 82 4.26 -3.15 -12.88
CA PHE A 82 3.82 -4.50 -13.25
C PHE A 82 2.39 -4.53 -13.75
N HIS A 83 2.18 -4.99 -14.99
CA HIS A 83 0.86 -5.26 -15.54
C HIS A 83 -0.19 -4.13 -15.33
N GLY A 84 0.23 -2.89 -15.59
CA GLY A 84 -0.60 -1.69 -15.42
C GLY A 84 -0.65 -1.11 -14.00
N TYR A 85 -0.07 -1.80 -13.02
CA TYR A 85 0.05 -1.33 -11.63
C TYR A 85 1.40 -0.62 -11.39
N LEU A 86 1.38 0.38 -10.51
CA LEU A 86 2.51 0.67 -9.64
C LEU A 86 2.39 -0.24 -8.42
N VAL A 87 3.45 -1.01 -8.17
CA VAL A 87 3.56 -1.95 -7.06
C VAL A 87 4.50 -1.32 -6.04
N LEU A 88 3.97 -0.99 -4.87
CA LEU A 88 4.70 -0.38 -3.78
C LEU A 88 4.99 -1.46 -2.75
N ASN A 89 6.26 -1.65 -2.45
CA ASN A 89 6.75 -2.66 -1.51
C ASN A 89 7.35 -1.94 -0.31
N GLN A 90 6.74 -2.12 0.85
CA GLN A 90 7.24 -1.59 2.11
C GLN A 90 7.79 -2.76 2.92
N ILE A 91 9.03 -2.65 3.39
CA ILE A 91 9.61 -3.66 4.26
C ILE A 91 9.12 -3.41 5.70
N GLY A 92 8.56 -4.44 6.33
CA GLY A 92 8.23 -4.42 7.75
C GLY A 92 9.43 -4.81 8.61
N ASP A 93 9.32 -4.59 9.92
CA ASP A 93 10.38 -4.90 10.89
C ASP A 93 10.79 -6.38 10.91
N ASN A 94 9.88 -7.27 10.49
CA ASN A 94 10.11 -8.71 10.38
C ASN A 94 10.83 -9.12 9.07
N GLY A 95 11.26 -8.15 8.26
CA GLY A 95 11.94 -8.36 6.98
C GLY A 95 11.01 -8.79 5.83
N GLN A 96 9.70 -8.90 6.08
CA GLN A 96 8.71 -9.23 5.06
C GLN A 96 8.16 -7.96 4.41
N TYR A 97 7.70 -8.09 3.18
CA TYR A 97 7.20 -6.98 2.38
C TYR A 97 5.68 -6.93 2.44
N GLN A 98 5.14 -5.78 2.80
CA GLN A 98 3.76 -5.41 2.52
C GLN A 98 3.68 -4.83 1.11
N VAL A 99 2.68 -5.27 0.35
CA VAL A 99 2.50 -4.89 -1.06
C VAL A 99 1.19 -4.15 -1.24
N VAL A 100 1.29 -2.91 -1.72
CA VAL A 100 0.15 -2.10 -2.16
C VAL A 100 0.23 -1.91 -3.66
N LEU A 101 -0.92 -2.02 -4.32
CA LEU A 101 -1.05 -1.93 -5.77
C LEU A 101 -1.86 -0.71 -6.13
N ALA A 102 -1.37 0.11 -7.04
CA ALA A 102 -2.12 1.26 -7.50
C ALA A 102 -2.28 1.24 -9.02
N ARG A 103 -3.48 1.56 -9.51
CA ARG A 103 -3.74 1.86 -10.93
C ARG A 103 -4.29 3.26 -11.05
N ARG A 104 -3.67 4.05 -11.94
CA ARG A 104 -4.13 5.39 -12.26
C ARG A 104 -4.89 5.41 -13.58
N TRP A 105 -6.06 6.02 -13.58
CA TRP A 105 -6.80 6.35 -14.79
C TRP A 105 -7.26 7.80 -14.74
N LYS A 106 -6.76 8.64 -15.67
CA LYS A 106 -6.99 10.09 -15.66
C LYS A 106 -6.73 10.69 -14.27
N ASP A 107 -7.76 11.18 -13.60
CA ASP A 107 -7.68 11.86 -12.31
C ASP A 107 -8.18 10.99 -11.17
N GLU A 108 -8.12 9.66 -11.35
CA GLU A 108 -8.36 8.67 -10.32
C GLU A 108 -7.15 7.75 -10.13
N ILE A 109 -6.87 7.41 -8.87
CA ILE A 109 -6.02 6.30 -8.47
C ILE A 109 -6.86 5.28 -7.72
N LYS A 110 -6.95 4.07 -8.24
CA LYS A 110 -7.52 2.92 -7.53
C LYS A 110 -6.41 2.20 -6.80
N VAL A 111 -6.56 2.05 -5.49
CA VAL A 111 -5.62 1.38 -4.61
C VAL A 111 -6.17 0.01 -4.25
N TYR A 112 -5.36 -1.02 -4.41
CA TYR A 112 -5.69 -2.40 -4.14
C TYR A 112 -4.70 -2.97 -3.12
N ALA A 113 -5.19 -3.88 -2.30
CA ALA A 113 -4.40 -4.60 -1.31
C ALA A 113 -4.68 -6.10 -1.40
N PHE A 114 -3.79 -6.89 -0.80
CA PHE A 114 -4.08 -8.30 -0.52
C PHE A 114 -4.83 -8.36 0.81
N ASP A 115 -6.11 -8.71 0.75
CA ASP A 115 -6.94 -8.92 1.94
C ASP A 115 -7.49 -10.34 1.91
N SER A 116 -7.39 -11.03 3.05
CA SER A 116 -7.71 -12.44 3.25
C SER A 116 -9.21 -12.73 3.34
N ASN A 117 -10.01 -12.09 2.50
CA ASN A 117 -11.41 -12.49 2.35
C ASN A 117 -11.49 -13.84 1.62
N GLU A 118 -12.63 -14.52 1.79
CA GLU A 118 -12.84 -15.89 1.29
C GLU A 118 -12.59 -16.02 -0.22
N ALA A 119 -13.04 -15.03 -1.00
CA ALA A 119 -12.88 -15.02 -2.46
C ALA A 119 -11.41 -14.90 -2.88
N ALA A 120 -10.66 -13.96 -2.29
CA ALA A 120 -9.24 -13.81 -2.57
C ALA A 120 -8.43 -15.04 -2.15
N MET A 121 -8.74 -15.60 -0.97
CA MET A 121 -8.07 -16.82 -0.48
C MET A 121 -8.33 -18.03 -1.39
N ALA A 122 -9.51 -18.16 -1.99
CA ALA A 122 -9.78 -19.22 -2.97
C ALA A 122 -8.85 -19.11 -4.18
N VAL A 123 -8.65 -17.90 -4.71
CA VAL A 123 -7.72 -17.62 -5.80
C VAL A 123 -6.28 -17.91 -5.38
N TRP A 124 -5.89 -17.55 -4.17
CA TRP A 124 -4.53 -17.81 -3.68
C TRP A 124 -4.25 -19.31 -3.58
N ARG A 125 -5.20 -20.11 -3.08
CA ARG A 125 -5.07 -21.58 -3.05
C ARG A 125 -4.91 -22.18 -4.44
N GLU A 126 -5.69 -21.69 -5.40
CA GLU A 126 -5.63 -22.16 -6.78
C GLU A 126 -4.30 -21.79 -7.47
N VAL A 127 -3.88 -20.53 -7.36
CA VAL A 127 -2.72 -20.00 -8.09
C VAL A 127 -1.39 -20.39 -7.45
N LEU A 128 -1.33 -20.42 -6.12
CA LEU A 128 -0.10 -20.71 -5.39
C LEU A 128 0.07 -22.19 -5.08
N HIS A 129 -0.95 -23.02 -5.37
CA HIS A 129 -0.93 -24.46 -5.09
C HIS A 129 -0.52 -24.81 -3.64
N GLY A 130 -0.94 -23.97 -2.68
CA GLY A 130 -0.59 -24.11 -1.26
C GLY A 130 0.72 -23.44 -0.82
N SER A 131 1.41 -22.72 -1.71
CA SER A 131 2.59 -21.91 -1.41
C SER A 131 2.23 -20.57 -0.72
N PHE A 132 1.53 -20.68 0.41
CA PHE A 132 1.34 -19.58 1.35
C PHE A 132 1.12 -20.12 2.76
N GLU A 133 1.64 -19.40 3.75
CA GLU A 133 1.63 -19.84 5.16
C GLU A 133 0.72 -18.95 5.99
N ALA A 134 -0.22 -19.56 6.73
CA ALA A 134 -0.98 -18.86 7.76
C ALA A 134 -0.15 -18.80 9.04
N ARG A 135 -0.01 -17.61 9.61
CA ARG A 135 0.68 -17.34 10.87
C ARG A 135 -0.26 -16.57 11.79
N SER A 136 -0.62 -17.20 12.90
CA SER A 136 -1.32 -16.53 13.99
C SER A 136 -0.32 -16.25 15.10
N GLU A 137 -0.05 -14.98 15.39
CA GLU A 137 0.74 -14.61 16.57
C GLU A 137 -0.12 -14.64 17.84
N ASN A 138 -1.44 -14.54 17.69
CA ASN A 138 -2.43 -14.57 18.77
C ASN A 138 -3.75 -15.16 18.22
N PRO A 139 -4.38 -16.16 18.88
CA PRO A 139 -5.67 -16.73 18.46
C PRO A 139 -6.83 -15.73 18.39
N LEU A 140 -6.69 -14.57 19.03
CA LEU A 140 -7.68 -13.49 19.00
C LEU A 140 -7.44 -12.47 17.86
N GLU A 141 -6.32 -12.58 17.14
CA GLU A 141 -5.96 -11.70 16.04
C GLU A 141 -6.22 -12.35 14.68
N LYS A 142 -6.46 -11.52 13.66
CA LYS A 142 -6.68 -11.97 12.28
C LYS A 142 -5.41 -12.70 11.80
N GLU A 143 -5.54 -13.93 11.31
CA GLU A 143 -4.41 -14.73 10.82
C GLU A 143 -3.59 -13.94 9.79
N THR A 144 -2.28 -13.83 9.93
CA THR A 144 -1.43 -13.25 8.89
C THR A 144 -1.05 -14.30 7.85
N TYR A 145 -0.91 -13.93 6.58
CA TYR A 145 -0.59 -14.83 5.48
C TYR A 145 0.68 -14.38 4.76
N ILE A 146 1.63 -15.28 4.57
CA ILE A 146 2.82 -15.01 3.77
C ILE A 146 2.62 -15.64 2.41
N LEU A 147 2.44 -14.84 1.36
CA LEU A 147 2.30 -15.35 -0.01
C LEU A 147 3.67 -15.54 -0.66
N LYS A 148 3.88 -16.71 -1.27
CA LYS A 148 5.16 -17.08 -1.92
C LYS A 148 4.92 -17.45 -3.40
N PRO A 149 4.61 -16.47 -4.27
CA PRO A 149 4.51 -16.73 -5.71
C PRO A 149 5.86 -17.20 -6.24
N GLU A 150 5.89 -18.35 -6.92
CA GLU A 150 7.12 -18.95 -7.46
C GLU A 150 7.77 -18.05 -8.54
N ASN A 151 6.96 -17.28 -9.24
CA ASN A 151 7.42 -16.41 -10.33
C ASN A 151 6.43 -15.27 -10.60
N ASN A 152 6.82 -14.39 -11.52
CA ASN A 152 5.98 -13.27 -11.95
C ASN A 152 4.70 -13.68 -12.70
N LEU A 153 4.61 -14.91 -13.24
CA LEU A 153 3.36 -15.40 -13.83
C LEU A 153 2.33 -15.71 -12.73
N ALA A 154 2.74 -16.41 -11.66
CA ALA A 154 1.90 -16.65 -10.50
C ALA A 154 1.45 -15.33 -9.86
N PHE A 155 2.38 -14.39 -9.64
CA PHE A 155 2.03 -13.06 -9.13
C PHE A 155 1.01 -12.34 -10.03
N ARG A 156 1.19 -12.40 -11.36
CA ARG A 156 0.21 -11.83 -12.32
C ARG A 156 -1.16 -12.49 -12.21
N GLN A 157 -1.23 -13.81 -12.04
CA GLN A 157 -2.50 -14.53 -11.90
C GLN A 157 -3.24 -14.07 -10.63
N LEU A 158 -2.53 -13.85 -9.51
CA LEU A 158 -3.15 -13.26 -8.31
C LEU A 158 -3.81 -11.91 -8.62
N LEU A 159 -3.14 -11.04 -9.38
CA LEU A 159 -3.65 -9.70 -9.70
C LEU A 159 -4.85 -9.70 -10.65
N MET A 160 -4.97 -10.72 -11.49
CA MET A 160 -5.93 -10.77 -12.60
C MET A 160 -7.15 -11.61 -12.29
N ASN A 161 -7.03 -12.59 -11.39
CA ASN A 161 -8.08 -13.56 -11.11
C ASN A 161 -8.86 -13.25 -9.82
N GLY A 162 -8.71 -12.04 -9.26
CA GLY A 162 -9.44 -11.63 -8.05
C GLY A 162 -8.72 -11.94 -6.74
N GLY A 163 -7.41 -12.19 -6.77
CA GLY A 163 -6.59 -12.37 -5.56
C GLY A 163 -6.25 -11.04 -4.85
N ILE A 164 -6.82 -9.92 -5.28
CA ILE A 164 -6.62 -8.59 -4.69
C ILE A 164 -7.97 -7.89 -4.54
N THR A 165 -8.07 -7.00 -3.56
CA THR A 165 -9.30 -6.29 -3.22
C THR A 165 -9.09 -4.79 -3.42
N LEU A 166 -10.08 -4.10 -4.01
CA LEU A 166 -10.08 -2.64 -4.05
C LEU A 166 -10.23 -2.11 -2.63
N SER A 167 -9.23 -1.35 -2.17
CA SER A 167 -9.19 -0.78 -0.82
C SER A 167 -9.74 0.65 -0.80
N SER A 168 -9.29 1.49 -1.73
CA SER A 168 -9.74 2.88 -1.82
C SER A 168 -9.63 3.42 -3.25
N THR A 169 -10.30 4.53 -3.50
CA THR A 169 -10.15 5.33 -4.73
C THR A 169 -9.82 6.75 -4.34
N LEU A 170 -8.70 7.26 -4.85
CA LEU A 170 -8.28 8.65 -4.67
C LEU A 170 -8.57 9.44 -5.94
N VAL A 171 -9.07 10.66 -5.79
CA VAL A 171 -9.34 11.60 -6.87
C VAL A 171 -8.35 12.74 -6.79
N ARG A 172 -7.87 13.23 -7.93
CA ARG A 172 -6.96 14.38 -7.96
C ARG A 172 -7.65 15.61 -7.36
N LYS A 173 -6.96 16.28 -6.44
CA LYS A 173 -7.34 17.63 -6.01
C LYS A 173 -6.77 18.63 -7.02
N ASP A 174 -7.66 19.33 -7.73
CA ASP A 174 -7.24 20.44 -8.57
C ASP A 174 -6.80 21.62 -7.67
N GLU A 175 -5.55 22.06 -7.77
CA GLU A 175 -5.06 23.28 -7.11
C GLU A 175 -5.69 24.58 -7.67
N ARG A 176 -6.61 24.49 -8.64
CA ARG A 176 -7.25 25.64 -9.32
C ARG A 176 -8.49 26.20 -8.62
N ALA A 177 -8.61 26.06 -7.30
CA ALA A 177 -9.70 26.69 -6.52
C ALA A 177 -9.23 27.88 -5.65
N GLY A 178 -8.03 28.43 -5.89
CA GLY A 178 -7.41 29.43 -5.00
C GLY A 178 -7.13 30.82 -5.58
N LEU A 179 -7.47 31.13 -6.84
CA LEU A 179 -7.23 32.45 -7.43
C LEU A 179 -8.49 32.96 -8.13
N LYS A 180 -9.36 33.65 -7.37
CA LYS A 180 -10.21 34.69 -7.95
C LYS A 180 -9.33 35.94 -8.11
N PRO A 181 -9.06 36.43 -9.33
CA PRO A 181 -8.54 37.78 -9.48
C PRO A 181 -9.60 38.77 -9.00
N ALA A 182 -9.17 39.70 -8.16
CA ALA A 182 -9.93 40.88 -7.74
C ALA A 182 -10.20 41.80 -8.93
#